data_AF-A0A317Y708-F1
#
_entry.id   AF-A0A317Y708-F1
#
_cell.length_a   1.000
_cell.length_b   1.000
_cell.length_c   1.000
_cell.angle_alpha   90.00
_cell.angle_beta   90.00
_cell.angle_gamma   90.00
#
_symmetry.space_group_name_H-M   'P 1'
#
loop_
_entity.id
_entity.type
_entity.pdbx_description
1 polymer ?
#
loop_
_entity_poly.entity_id
_entity_poly.type
_entity_poly.pdbx_seq_one_letter_code
_entity_poly.pdbx_strand_id
1 'polypeptide(L)'
;MSPFAARVASLAALLLALLLAAPASAANFTCATVGKTCQSAIGYAVPNATTYGELVARFNATTTLAELLGANGLPATTPASTPLAAKATVRVPFRCRCGSNGVGQSDGGPFYVVYPLDGLDHIAREVFGGFVTYQEIATANNITNVNLIVVGQKLRIPLPCTCDQVDGADVMHFAYSVAKGDDPPGIAARFGVTETTLLSVNKITDPKTSLQQGQILDVPLPVCKSSVGNASADYNLLVPNGTYVLTADDCIQCSCSASNYEHLDCTPVKGGRCPAVPPCSGGLTLGQVNGTGCASRMCAYSGYTNTTSLTIHTSLVPANETACQNGGAARAEFAGSVLRTSLIAFLMSLILICLL
;
A
#
# COMPACT_ATOMS: atom_id res chain seq x y z
N MET A 1 1.63 53.55 28.79
CA MET A 1 2.39 52.29 28.61
C MET A 1 2.25 51.89 27.15
N SER A 2 3.38 51.78 26.45
CA SER A 2 3.48 51.88 24.99
C SER A 2 2.97 50.63 24.24
N PRO A 3 2.23 50.77 23.12
CA PRO A 3 1.74 49.65 22.31
C PRO A 3 2.85 48.89 21.55
N PHE A 4 4.11 49.29 21.69
CA PHE A 4 5.24 48.57 21.08
C PHE A 4 5.51 47.18 21.70
N ALA A 5 5.22 46.98 22.99
CA ALA A 5 5.50 45.69 23.64
C ALA A 5 4.61 44.55 23.13
N ALA A 6 3.36 44.85 22.74
CA ALA A 6 2.41 43.85 22.24
C ALA A 6 2.79 43.31 20.85
N ARG A 7 3.43 44.12 19.99
CA ARG A 7 3.82 43.71 18.63
C ARG A 7 5.08 42.84 18.60
N VAL A 8 5.99 43.00 19.56
CA VAL A 8 7.21 42.17 19.63
C VAL A 8 6.87 40.76 20.14
N ALA A 9 5.92 40.65 21.08
CA ALA A 9 5.46 39.36 21.60
C ALA A 9 4.73 38.52 20.53
N SER A 10 3.94 39.14 19.64
CA SER A 10 3.23 38.42 18.58
C SER A 10 4.16 37.92 17.47
N LEU A 11 5.21 38.68 17.12
CA LEU A 11 6.23 38.25 16.16
C LEU A 11 7.12 37.11 16.72
N ALA A 12 7.47 37.17 18.01
CA ALA A 12 8.23 36.09 18.66
C ALA A 12 7.41 34.79 18.75
N ALA A 13 6.11 34.87 19.04
CA ALA A 13 5.24 33.69 19.03
C ALA A 13 5.03 33.12 17.61
N LEU A 14 4.98 33.96 16.58
CA LEU A 14 4.85 33.50 15.20
C LEU A 14 6.15 32.88 14.68
N LEU A 15 7.33 33.44 15.01
CA LEU A 15 8.62 32.84 14.68
C LEU A 15 8.86 31.53 15.45
N LEU A 16 8.45 31.45 16.72
CA LEU A 16 8.59 30.24 17.53
C LEU A 16 7.62 29.13 17.09
N ALA A 17 6.42 29.48 16.60
CA ALA A 17 5.49 28.52 16.01
C ALA A 17 5.96 27.98 14.65
N LEU A 18 6.69 28.77 13.85
CA LEU A 18 7.30 28.32 12.59
C LEU A 18 8.52 27.41 12.79
N LEU A 19 9.19 27.46 13.95
CA LEU A 19 10.33 26.60 14.29
C LEU A 19 9.92 25.27 14.96
N LEU A 20 8.64 25.10 15.32
CA LEU A 20 8.10 23.89 15.96
C LEU A 20 7.46 22.90 14.96
N ALA A 21 7.68 23.07 13.65
CA ALA A 21 7.46 21.95 12.74
C ALA A 21 8.50 20.89 13.09
N ALA A 22 8.12 19.95 13.97
CA ALA A 22 8.91 18.77 14.27
C ALA A 22 9.40 18.19 12.93
N PRO A 23 10.70 17.88 12.78
CA PRO A 23 11.16 17.22 11.58
C PRO A 23 10.33 15.95 11.47
N ALA A 24 9.51 15.86 10.41
CA ALA A 24 8.81 14.64 10.07
C ALA A 24 9.87 13.54 10.06
N SER A 25 9.86 12.69 11.09
CA SER A 25 10.77 11.57 11.14
C SER A 25 10.34 10.68 9.99
N ALA A 26 11.13 10.69 8.91
CA ALA A 26 10.88 9.81 7.80
C ALA A 26 10.79 8.39 8.35
N ALA A 27 9.67 7.74 8.11
CA ALA A 27 9.55 6.33 8.38
C ALA A 27 10.41 5.63 7.32
N ASN A 28 11.71 5.51 7.56
CA ASN A 28 12.53 4.59 6.82
C ASN A 28 11.97 3.20 7.11
N PHE A 29 11.15 2.69 6.20
CA PHE A 29 10.65 1.33 6.26
C PHE A 29 11.88 0.44 6.09
N THR A 30 12.30 -0.17 7.19
CA THR A 30 13.45 -1.06 7.19
C THR A 30 13.07 -2.39 6.57
N CYS A 31 14.04 -3.05 5.97
CA CYS A 31 13.88 -4.36 5.35
C CYS A 31 15.06 -5.25 5.72
N ALA A 32 14.77 -6.52 6.01
CA ALA A 32 15.78 -7.46 6.50
C ALA A 32 16.63 -8.08 5.37
N THR A 33 16.03 -8.34 4.21
CA THR A 33 16.68 -9.07 3.11
C THR A 33 17.10 -8.12 1.99
N VAL A 34 18.38 -7.77 1.95
CA VAL A 34 18.98 -6.92 0.90
C VAL A 34 18.67 -7.48 -0.49
N GLY A 35 18.23 -6.60 -1.40
CA GLY A 35 17.91 -6.94 -2.77
C GLY A 35 16.53 -7.60 -2.97
N LYS A 36 15.81 -7.99 -1.90
CA LYS A 36 14.44 -8.51 -1.99
C LYS A 36 13.54 -7.46 -2.66
N THR A 37 12.68 -7.93 -3.56
CA THR A 37 11.64 -7.12 -4.22
C THR A 37 10.25 -7.68 -3.94
N CYS A 38 9.27 -6.80 -3.92
CA CYS A 38 7.85 -7.10 -3.76
C CYS A 38 7.02 -5.96 -4.33
N GLN A 39 5.71 -6.14 -4.39
CA GLN A 39 4.78 -5.04 -4.62
C GLN A 39 4.53 -4.26 -3.32
N SER A 40 4.48 -2.94 -3.43
CA SER A 40 4.13 -2.03 -2.34
C SER A 40 3.31 -0.88 -2.90
N ALA A 41 2.76 -0.03 -2.03
CA ALA A 41 2.01 1.13 -2.47
C ALA A 41 2.06 2.29 -1.47
N ILE A 42 1.76 3.49 -1.95
CA ILE A 42 1.48 4.66 -1.10
C ILE A 42 0.03 5.10 -1.24
N GLY A 43 -0.53 5.68 -0.17
CA GLY A 43 -1.83 6.34 -0.17
C GLY A 43 -1.70 7.80 -0.56
N TYR A 44 -1.54 8.08 -1.85
CA TYR A 44 -1.25 9.43 -2.33
C TYR A 44 -2.51 10.31 -2.38
N ALA A 45 -2.56 11.33 -1.52
CA ALA A 45 -3.56 12.38 -1.61
C ALA A 45 -3.19 13.38 -2.71
N VAL A 46 -3.99 13.44 -3.79
CA VAL A 46 -3.70 14.34 -4.91
C VAL A 46 -3.79 15.81 -4.47
N PRO A 47 -2.74 16.65 -4.64
CA PRO A 47 -2.77 18.03 -4.14
C PRO A 47 -3.88 18.89 -4.76
N ASN A 48 -4.08 18.73 -6.07
CA ASN A 48 -5.06 19.45 -6.88
C ASN A 48 -5.95 18.46 -7.63
N ALA A 49 -7.09 18.94 -8.14
CA ALA A 49 -7.93 18.16 -9.04
C ALA A 49 -7.13 17.80 -10.30
N THR A 50 -7.24 16.54 -10.73
CA THR A 50 -6.42 15.95 -11.80
C THR A 50 -7.18 14.80 -12.46
N THR A 51 -6.52 13.96 -13.25
CA THR A 51 -7.07 12.72 -13.82
C THR A 51 -6.17 11.53 -13.51
N TYR A 52 -6.68 10.31 -13.69
CA TYR A 52 -5.85 9.10 -13.54
C TYR A 52 -4.64 9.11 -14.50
N GLY A 53 -4.81 9.58 -15.73
CA GLY A 53 -3.72 9.68 -16.71
C GLY A 53 -2.62 10.65 -16.29
N GLU A 54 -2.99 11.83 -15.78
CA GLU A 54 -2.04 12.81 -15.25
C GLU A 54 -1.33 12.28 -13.98
N LEU A 55 -2.04 11.56 -13.13
CA LEU A 55 -1.46 10.94 -11.93
C LEU A 55 -0.42 9.88 -12.30
N VAL A 56 -0.70 9.00 -13.26
CA VAL A 56 0.28 8.01 -13.76
C VAL A 56 1.51 8.71 -14.33
N ALA A 57 1.34 9.82 -15.06
CA ALA A 57 2.47 10.59 -15.59
C ALA A 57 3.37 11.18 -14.49
N ARG A 58 2.82 11.52 -13.32
CA ARG A 58 3.60 11.96 -12.15
C ARG A 58 4.43 10.82 -11.55
N PHE A 59 3.87 9.61 -11.52
CA PHE A 59 4.53 8.40 -11.03
C PHE A 59 5.17 7.57 -12.16
N ASN A 60 5.57 8.25 -13.24
CA ASN A 60 6.17 7.62 -14.41
C ASN A 60 7.36 6.73 -14.03
N ALA A 61 7.53 5.64 -14.78
CA ALA A 61 8.46 4.53 -14.55
C ALA A 61 8.17 3.64 -13.33
N THR A 62 7.18 3.98 -12.48
CA THR A 62 6.82 3.12 -11.32
C THR A 62 5.49 2.42 -11.42
N THR A 63 4.53 2.98 -12.16
CA THR A 63 3.21 2.40 -12.34
C THR A 63 2.66 2.69 -13.72
N THR A 64 1.81 1.80 -14.21
CA THR A 64 0.98 1.98 -15.40
C THR A 64 -0.44 2.39 -15.03
N LEU A 65 -1.22 2.85 -16.01
CA LEU A 65 -2.64 3.14 -15.78
C LEU A 65 -3.41 1.89 -15.32
N ALA A 66 -3.15 0.73 -15.91
CA ALA A 66 -3.86 -0.49 -15.55
C ALA A 66 -3.54 -0.93 -14.11
N GLU A 67 -2.28 -0.86 -13.68
CA GLU A 67 -1.88 -1.13 -12.30
C GLU A 67 -2.51 -0.13 -11.32
N LEU A 68 -2.53 1.15 -11.66
CA LEU A 68 -3.15 2.18 -10.83
C LEU A 68 -4.67 1.94 -10.68
N LEU A 69 -5.36 1.59 -11.76
CA LEU A 69 -6.79 1.25 -11.73
C LEU A 69 -7.03 0.00 -10.87
N GLY A 70 -6.23 -1.06 -11.06
CA GLY A 70 -6.33 -2.30 -10.30
C GLY A 70 -6.11 -2.14 -8.81
N ALA A 71 -5.10 -1.36 -8.41
CA ALA A 71 -4.82 -1.04 -7.02
C ALA A 71 -5.94 -0.25 -6.31
N ASN A 72 -6.81 0.40 -7.08
CA ASN A 72 -7.97 1.16 -6.60
C ASN A 72 -9.31 0.48 -6.91
N GLY A 73 -9.30 -0.78 -7.36
CA GLY A 73 -10.51 -1.55 -7.62
C GLY A 73 -11.37 -1.03 -8.78
N LEU A 74 -10.78 -0.24 -9.68
CA LEU A 74 -11.48 0.31 -10.85
C LEU A 74 -11.35 -0.62 -12.05
N PRO A 75 -12.39 -0.73 -12.92
CA PRO A 75 -12.31 -1.52 -14.14
C PRO A 75 -11.09 -1.14 -15.00
N ALA A 76 -10.40 -2.12 -15.58
CA ALA A 76 -9.24 -1.87 -16.44
C ALA A 76 -9.56 -1.02 -17.69
N THR A 77 -10.85 -0.90 -18.03
CA THR A 77 -11.37 -0.08 -19.12
C THR A 77 -11.65 1.37 -18.73
N THR A 78 -11.43 1.77 -17.47
CA THR A 78 -11.63 3.14 -17.01
C THR A 78 -10.74 4.11 -17.81
N PRO A 79 -11.31 5.17 -18.43
CA PRO A 79 -10.52 6.11 -19.22
C PRO A 79 -9.46 6.86 -18.40
N ALA A 80 -8.32 7.15 -19.02
CA ALA A 80 -7.27 7.98 -18.42
C ALA A 80 -7.77 9.38 -18.02
N SER A 81 -8.81 9.89 -18.70
CA SER A 81 -9.44 11.19 -18.43
C SER A 81 -10.41 11.19 -17.25
N THR A 82 -10.64 10.05 -16.58
CA THR A 82 -11.51 9.99 -15.40
C THR A 82 -10.99 10.93 -14.31
N PRO A 83 -11.82 11.87 -13.82
CA PRO A 83 -11.38 12.92 -12.91
C PRO A 83 -11.13 12.39 -11.49
N LEU A 84 -10.12 12.97 -10.84
CA LEU A 84 -9.78 12.82 -9.43
C LEU A 84 -9.97 14.16 -8.75
N ALA A 85 -10.83 14.20 -7.73
CA ALA A 85 -11.03 15.40 -6.93
C ALA A 85 -9.76 15.73 -6.12
N ALA A 86 -9.52 17.03 -5.88
CA ALA A 86 -8.44 17.44 -4.99
C ALA A 86 -8.57 16.75 -3.62
N LYS A 87 -7.44 16.33 -3.05
CA LYS A 87 -7.31 15.59 -1.78
C LYS A 87 -7.90 14.17 -1.80
N ALA A 88 -8.38 13.68 -2.95
CA ALA A 88 -8.71 12.26 -3.08
C ALA A 88 -7.44 11.43 -2.84
N THR A 89 -7.55 10.42 -1.98
CA THR A 89 -6.44 9.49 -1.71
C THR A 89 -6.52 8.33 -2.69
N VAL A 90 -5.46 8.14 -3.46
CA VAL A 90 -5.33 7.09 -4.46
C VAL A 90 -4.20 6.16 -4.04
N ARG A 91 -4.45 4.84 -4.06
CA ARG A 91 -3.39 3.84 -3.87
C ARG A 91 -2.51 3.82 -5.12
N VAL A 92 -1.27 4.27 -5.01
CA VAL A 92 -0.30 4.24 -6.11
C VAL A 92 0.63 3.04 -5.89
N PRO A 93 0.51 1.96 -6.67
CA PRO A 93 1.37 0.79 -6.54
C PRO A 93 2.74 1.04 -7.18
N PHE A 94 3.77 0.39 -6.68
CA PHE A 94 5.11 0.38 -7.27
C PHE A 94 5.87 -0.86 -6.80
N ARG A 95 6.97 -1.17 -7.50
CA ARG A 95 7.88 -2.24 -7.07
C ARG A 95 8.82 -1.72 -5.99
N CYS A 96 8.90 -2.42 -4.86
CA CYS A 96 9.84 -2.14 -3.79
C CYS A 96 11.16 -2.89 -4.01
N ARG A 97 12.27 -2.28 -3.60
CA ARG A 97 13.57 -2.94 -3.48
C ARG A 97 14.22 -2.61 -2.14
N CYS A 98 14.66 -3.64 -1.43
CA CYS A 98 15.47 -3.46 -0.23
C CYS A 98 16.90 -3.04 -0.58
N GLY A 99 17.32 -1.87 -0.13
CA GLY A 99 18.67 -1.34 -0.32
C GLY A 99 19.72 -2.07 0.52
N SER A 100 21.00 -1.88 0.18
CA SER A 100 22.13 -2.42 0.95
C SER A 100 22.27 -1.84 2.35
N ASN A 101 21.62 -0.71 2.61
CA ASN A 101 21.50 -0.06 3.91
C ASN A 101 20.33 -0.59 4.76
N GLY A 102 19.60 -1.62 4.31
CA GLY A 102 18.44 -2.17 5.01
C GLY A 102 17.22 -1.25 4.99
N VAL A 103 17.15 -0.30 4.05
CA VAL A 103 15.99 0.58 3.82
C VAL A 103 15.35 0.23 2.48
N GLY A 104 14.04 -0.01 2.49
CA GLY A 104 13.29 -0.28 1.27
C GLY A 104 12.84 1.00 0.57
N GLN A 105 13.04 1.06 -0.74
CA GLN A 105 12.66 2.20 -1.57
C GLN A 105 12.02 1.73 -2.88
N SER A 106 11.21 2.59 -3.50
CA SER A 106 10.66 2.37 -4.84
C SER A 106 11.76 2.11 -5.88
N ASP A 107 11.64 1.01 -6.61
CA ASP A 107 12.62 0.59 -7.61
C ASP A 107 12.43 1.38 -8.92
N GLY A 108 13.52 1.89 -9.48
CA GLY A 108 13.50 2.56 -10.79
C GLY A 108 12.79 3.92 -10.89
N GLY A 109 12.19 4.47 -9.83
CA GLY A 109 11.51 5.76 -9.85
C GLY A 109 10.64 6.02 -8.61
N PRO A 110 9.69 6.97 -8.64
CA PRO A 110 9.41 7.87 -9.76
C PRO A 110 10.49 8.94 -9.90
N PHE A 111 10.43 9.69 -11.00
CA PHE A 111 11.34 10.81 -11.24
C PHE A 111 10.58 12.13 -11.34
N TYR A 112 11.13 13.15 -10.71
CA TYR A 112 10.61 14.51 -10.75
C TYR A 112 11.62 15.44 -11.43
N VAL A 113 11.14 16.33 -12.30
CA VAL A 113 11.99 17.34 -12.95
C VAL A 113 11.77 18.67 -12.24
N VAL A 114 12.85 19.25 -11.70
CA VAL A 114 12.82 20.49 -10.90
C VAL A 114 12.29 21.65 -11.75
N TYR A 115 11.25 22.31 -11.25
CA TYR A 115 10.65 23.53 -11.79
C TYR A 115 11.25 24.79 -11.15
N PRO A 116 11.05 25.98 -11.75
CA PRO A 116 11.45 27.23 -11.12
C PRO A 116 10.85 27.39 -9.71
N LEU A 117 11.68 27.86 -8.77
CA LEU A 117 11.34 28.09 -7.35
C LEU A 117 11.16 26.83 -6.49
N ASP A 118 11.42 25.65 -7.04
CA ASP A 118 11.42 24.45 -6.23
C ASP A 118 12.52 24.45 -5.16
N GLY A 119 12.18 23.88 -4.02
CA GLY A 119 13.13 23.41 -3.01
C GLY A 119 12.84 21.95 -2.70
N LEU A 120 13.85 21.20 -2.23
CA LEU A 120 13.67 19.78 -1.91
C LEU A 120 12.58 19.53 -0.85
N ASP A 121 12.41 20.44 0.12
CA ASP A 121 11.33 20.35 1.13
C ASP A 121 9.94 20.53 0.52
N HIS A 122 9.79 21.47 -0.42
CA HIS A 122 8.54 21.68 -1.16
C HIS A 122 8.18 20.43 -1.98
N ILE A 123 9.15 19.89 -2.72
CA ILE A 123 8.97 18.66 -3.51
C ILE A 123 8.56 17.50 -2.59
N ALA A 124 9.25 17.31 -1.47
CA ALA A 124 8.94 16.28 -0.50
C ALA A 124 7.51 16.40 0.07
N ARG A 125 7.17 17.56 0.65
CA ARG A 125 5.94 17.74 1.44
C ARG A 125 4.71 18.03 0.58
N GLU A 126 4.82 18.93 -0.39
CA GLU A 126 3.66 19.44 -1.13
C GLU A 126 3.44 18.68 -2.45
N VAL A 127 4.51 18.23 -3.11
CA VAL A 127 4.42 17.52 -4.40
C VAL A 127 4.24 16.02 -4.20
N PHE A 128 4.94 15.43 -3.23
CA PHE A 128 4.89 14.00 -2.91
C PHE A 128 4.23 13.69 -1.56
N GLY A 129 3.49 14.64 -0.98
CA GLY A 129 2.63 14.39 0.19
C GLY A 129 3.36 14.02 1.49
N GLY A 130 4.66 14.31 1.59
CA GLY A 130 5.46 14.01 2.78
C GLY A 130 5.85 12.55 2.95
N PHE A 131 5.65 11.70 1.94
CA PHE A 131 6.11 10.30 1.97
C PHE A 131 7.63 10.16 2.02
N VAL A 132 8.35 11.18 1.57
CA VAL A 132 9.80 11.29 1.64
C VAL A 132 10.17 12.62 2.28
N THR A 133 11.36 12.68 2.85
CA THR A 133 11.98 13.91 3.34
C THR A 133 12.95 14.49 2.31
N TYR A 134 13.27 15.77 2.46
CA TYR A 134 14.25 16.41 1.58
C TYR A 134 15.65 15.75 1.69
N GLN A 135 16.01 15.22 2.86
CA GLN A 135 17.26 14.50 3.09
C GLN A 135 17.31 13.17 2.33
N GLU A 136 16.19 12.44 2.30
CA GLU A 136 16.09 11.19 1.54
C GLU A 136 16.16 11.44 0.04
N ILE A 137 15.48 12.50 -0.46
CA ILE A 137 15.62 12.93 -1.85
C ILE A 137 17.09 13.29 -2.13
N ALA A 138 17.73 14.09 -1.27
CA ALA A 138 19.13 14.47 -1.45
C ALA A 138 20.06 13.24 -1.49
N THR A 139 19.88 12.31 -0.56
CA THR A 139 20.66 11.06 -0.46
C THR A 139 20.47 10.19 -1.70
N ALA A 140 19.23 9.98 -2.13
CA ALA A 140 18.91 9.17 -3.32
C ALA A 140 19.46 9.76 -4.63
N ASN A 141 19.83 11.05 -4.63
CA ASN A 141 20.35 11.77 -5.79
C ASN A 141 21.80 12.24 -5.62
N ASN A 142 22.51 11.83 -4.57
CA ASN A 142 23.88 12.25 -4.26
C ASN A 142 24.04 13.78 -4.18
N ILE A 143 23.03 14.50 -3.70
CA ILE A 143 23.04 15.96 -3.55
C ILE A 143 23.69 16.32 -2.22
N THR A 144 24.89 16.90 -2.27
CA THR A 144 25.61 17.33 -1.07
C THR A 144 25.03 18.63 -0.47
N ASN A 145 24.73 19.62 -1.32
CA ASN A 145 24.12 20.87 -0.87
C ASN A 145 22.64 20.90 -1.28
N VAL A 146 21.76 20.70 -0.30
CA VAL A 146 20.30 20.64 -0.50
C VAL A 146 19.68 21.93 -1.06
N ASN A 147 20.39 23.05 -0.95
CA ASN A 147 19.94 24.36 -1.47
C ASN A 147 20.38 24.61 -2.92
N LEU A 148 21.16 23.71 -3.54
CA LEU A 148 21.70 23.86 -4.89
C LEU A 148 21.10 22.83 -5.86
N ILE A 149 19.77 22.76 -5.91
CA ILE A 149 19.07 22.08 -7.00
C ILE A 149 18.88 23.04 -8.17
N VAL A 150 18.97 22.53 -9.40
CA VAL A 150 18.86 23.36 -10.62
C VAL A 150 17.60 23.02 -11.39
N VAL A 151 16.96 24.02 -11.99
CA VAL A 151 15.79 23.82 -12.86
C VAL A 151 16.15 22.85 -13.99
N GLY A 152 15.26 21.89 -14.26
CA GLY A 152 15.49 20.82 -15.23
C GLY A 152 16.26 19.62 -14.67
N GLN A 153 16.79 19.69 -13.44
CA GLN A 153 17.39 18.54 -12.78
C GLN A 153 16.36 17.43 -12.57
N LYS A 154 16.70 16.21 -12.98
CA LYS A 154 15.87 15.02 -12.76
C LYS A 154 16.24 14.38 -11.43
N LEU A 155 15.30 14.37 -10.50
CA LEU A 155 15.43 13.80 -9.15
C LEU A 155 14.70 12.46 -9.07
N ARG A 156 15.36 11.40 -8.60
CA ARG A 156 14.72 10.17 -8.14
C ARG A 156 14.02 10.42 -6.81
N ILE A 157 12.78 9.97 -6.69
CA ILE A 157 12.01 10.09 -5.45
C ILE A 157 11.94 8.70 -4.80
N PRO A 158 12.58 8.49 -3.64
CA PRO A 158 12.69 7.17 -3.01
C PRO A 158 11.48 6.87 -2.12
N LEU A 159 10.33 6.51 -2.68
CA LEU A 159 9.12 6.24 -1.89
C LEU A 159 9.36 5.10 -0.89
N PRO A 160 8.90 5.21 0.36
CA PRO A 160 9.16 4.23 1.40
C PRO A 160 8.39 2.94 1.15
N CYS A 161 9.03 1.80 1.38
CA CYS A 161 8.41 0.49 1.28
C CYS A 161 9.21 -0.57 2.04
N THR A 162 8.62 -1.72 2.29
CA THR A 162 9.35 -2.90 2.76
C THR A 162 8.68 -4.17 2.24
N CYS A 163 9.43 -5.26 2.24
CA CYS A 163 9.01 -6.58 1.78
C CYS A 163 9.06 -7.61 2.90
N ASP A 164 9.20 -7.16 4.14
CA ASP A 164 9.28 -8.04 5.29
C ASP A 164 7.91 -8.66 5.59
N GLN A 165 7.91 -9.79 6.29
CA GLN A 165 6.67 -10.38 6.76
C GLN A 165 6.24 -9.72 8.06
N VAL A 166 4.94 -9.67 8.31
CA VAL A 166 4.38 -9.21 9.58
C VAL A 166 3.69 -10.39 10.25
N ASP A 167 4.07 -10.66 11.50
CA ASP A 167 3.58 -11.81 12.28
C ASP A 167 3.71 -13.17 11.55
N GLY A 168 4.75 -13.31 10.72
CA GLY A 168 5.03 -14.52 9.94
C GLY A 168 4.16 -14.69 8.68
N ALA A 169 3.36 -13.69 8.32
CA ALA A 169 2.53 -13.69 7.13
C ALA A 169 3.05 -12.70 6.08
N ASP A 170 2.84 -13.03 4.80
CA ASP A 170 3.03 -12.08 3.71
C ASP A 170 1.94 -11.01 3.75
N VAL A 171 2.34 -9.75 3.61
CA VAL A 171 1.47 -8.58 3.60
C VAL A 171 1.95 -7.60 2.54
N MET A 172 1.04 -6.76 2.03
CA MET A 172 1.46 -5.64 1.19
C MET A 172 1.62 -4.39 2.06
N HIS A 173 2.85 -3.93 2.20
CA HIS A 173 3.16 -2.70 2.92
C HIS A 173 2.63 -1.49 2.16
N PHE A 174 1.77 -0.73 2.85
CA PHE A 174 1.10 0.45 2.33
C PHE A 174 1.48 1.66 3.17
N ALA A 175 2.28 2.55 2.60
CA ALA A 175 2.63 3.80 3.26
C ALA A 175 1.41 4.73 3.27
N TYR A 176 0.90 5.06 4.45
CA TYR A 176 -0.27 5.87 4.66
C TYR A 176 0.06 7.15 5.42
N SER A 177 -0.34 8.31 4.86
CA SER A 177 -0.23 9.59 5.57
C SER A 177 -1.46 9.80 6.43
N VAL A 178 -1.28 9.93 7.75
CA VAL A 178 -2.36 10.10 8.73
C VAL A 178 -3.16 11.36 8.42
N ALA A 179 -4.45 11.19 8.15
CA ALA A 179 -5.35 12.28 7.86
C ALA A 179 -5.83 12.97 9.14
N LYS A 180 -6.36 14.18 9.00
CA LYS A 180 -6.95 14.92 10.12
C LYS A 180 -8.16 14.14 10.67
N GLY A 181 -8.11 13.83 11.97
CA GLY A 181 -9.20 13.14 12.68
C GLY A 181 -9.13 11.61 12.58
N ASP A 182 -8.08 11.06 11.95
CA ASP A 182 -7.82 9.64 12.09
C ASP A 182 -7.39 9.29 13.52
N ASP A 183 -7.74 8.07 13.93
CA ASP A 183 -7.22 7.39 15.11
C ASP A 183 -6.78 5.97 14.71
N PRO A 184 -5.93 5.28 15.51
CA PRO A 184 -5.45 3.97 15.14
C PRO A 184 -6.54 2.91 14.94
N PRO A 185 -7.58 2.80 15.80
CA PRO A 185 -8.69 1.87 15.56
C PRO A 185 -9.40 2.12 14.23
N GLY A 186 -9.64 3.38 13.87
CA GLY A 186 -10.29 3.79 12.63
C GLY A 186 -9.44 3.50 11.39
N ILE A 187 -8.13 3.78 11.45
CA ILE A 187 -7.18 3.40 10.39
C ILE A 187 -7.15 1.88 10.25
N ALA A 188 -7.00 1.15 11.35
CA ALA A 188 -6.91 -0.30 11.35
C ALA A 188 -8.16 -0.95 10.74
N ALA A 189 -9.35 -0.53 11.17
CA ALA A 189 -10.62 -0.99 10.62
C ALA A 189 -10.77 -0.67 9.13
N ARG A 190 -10.36 0.53 8.68
CA ARG A 190 -10.42 0.94 7.26
C ARG A 190 -9.61 0.02 6.36
N PHE A 191 -8.48 -0.48 6.85
CA PHE A 191 -7.54 -1.31 6.08
C PHE A 191 -7.61 -2.80 6.41
N GLY A 192 -8.51 -3.22 7.30
CA GLY A 192 -8.68 -4.62 7.68
C GLY A 192 -7.52 -5.21 8.48
N VAL A 193 -6.76 -4.38 9.19
CA VAL A 193 -5.67 -4.80 10.09
C VAL A 193 -6.11 -4.68 11.55
N THR A 194 -5.38 -5.31 12.47
CA THR A 194 -5.61 -5.08 13.90
C THR A 194 -4.90 -3.81 14.36
N GLU A 195 -5.46 -3.11 15.35
CA GLU A 195 -4.79 -1.96 15.98
C GLU A 195 -3.42 -2.35 16.53
N THR A 196 -3.33 -3.48 17.23
CA THR A 196 -2.07 -3.98 17.79
C THR A 196 -0.99 -4.17 16.71
N THR A 197 -1.33 -4.80 15.58
CA THR A 197 -0.39 -4.99 14.46
C THR A 197 0.02 -3.64 13.88
N LEU A 198 -0.93 -2.73 13.64
CA LEU A 198 -0.66 -1.39 13.11
C LEU A 198 0.32 -0.62 14.01
N LEU A 199 0.08 -0.60 15.32
CA LEU A 199 0.94 0.12 16.28
C LEU A 199 2.31 -0.55 16.41
N SER A 200 2.37 -1.88 16.46
CA SER A 200 3.60 -2.66 16.58
C SER A 200 4.56 -2.43 15.40
N VAL A 201 4.06 -2.55 14.17
CA VAL A 201 4.85 -2.32 12.95
C VAL A 201 5.42 -0.90 12.92
N ASN A 202 4.66 0.08 13.41
CA ASN A 202 5.07 1.48 13.46
C ASN A 202 5.83 1.86 14.74
N LYS A 203 6.11 0.90 15.64
CA LYS A 203 6.78 1.11 16.93
C LYS A 203 6.11 2.21 17.79
N ILE A 204 4.78 2.30 17.68
CA ILE A 204 3.97 3.25 18.45
C ILE A 204 3.53 2.59 19.75
N THR A 205 4.00 3.12 20.89
CA THR A 205 3.65 2.59 22.22
C THR A 205 2.44 3.29 22.84
N ASP A 206 2.30 4.61 22.63
CA ASP A 206 1.15 5.37 23.12
C ASP A 206 0.52 6.21 21.99
N PRO A 207 -0.51 5.69 21.30
CA PRO A 207 -1.08 6.36 20.15
C PRO A 207 -1.74 7.70 20.47
N LYS A 208 -2.20 7.92 21.72
CA LYS A 208 -2.87 9.17 22.11
C LYS A 208 -1.92 10.36 22.10
N THR A 209 -0.63 10.11 22.28
CA THR A 209 0.40 11.15 22.37
C THR A 209 1.34 11.16 21.16
N SER A 210 1.47 10.04 20.44
CA SER A 210 2.45 9.92 19.36
C SER A 210 1.88 10.06 17.95
N LEU A 211 0.59 9.79 17.73
CA LEU A 211 0.03 9.83 16.38
C LEU A 211 -0.19 11.27 15.93
N GLN A 212 0.48 11.67 14.85
CA GLN A 212 0.42 13.05 14.34
C GLN A 212 -0.18 13.09 12.93
N GLN A 213 -0.95 14.14 12.64
CA GLN A 213 -1.39 14.39 11.26
C GLN A 213 -0.18 14.50 10.33
N GLY A 214 -0.24 13.84 9.17
CA GLY A 214 0.85 13.81 8.20
C GLY A 214 1.96 12.81 8.53
N GLN A 215 1.93 12.16 9.69
CA GLN A 215 2.82 11.04 9.99
C GLN A 215 2.62 9.93 8.96
N ILE A 216 3.72 9.37 8.46
CA ILE A 216 3.67 8.24 7.54
C ILE A 216 3.69 6.95 8.35
N LEU A 217 2.62 6.18 8.23
CA LEU A 217 2.50 4.84 8.82
C LEU A 217 2.75 3.77 7.76
N ASP A 218 3.38 2.68 8.17
CA ASP A 218 3.37 1.42 7.47
C ASP A 218 2.12 0.63 7.84
N VAL A 219 1.20 0.47 6.89
CA VAL A 219 -0.01 -0.34 7.07
C VAL A 219 0.18 -1.69 6.36
N PRO A 220 0.32 -2.81 7.08
CA PRO A 220 0.55 -4.12 6.50
C PRO A 220 -0.77 -4.73 5.99
N LEU A 221 -1.14 -4.40 4.76
CA LEU A 221 -2.43 -4.83 4.19
C LEU A 221 -2.49 -6.36 4.07
N PRO A 222 -3.58 -7.01 4.54
CA PRO A 222 -3.80 -8.41 4.29
C PRO A 222 -3.93 -8.68 2.79
N VAL A 223 -3.30 -9.76 2.33
CA VAL A 223 -3.30 -10.18 0.92
C VAL A 223 -3.78 -11.61 0.80
N CYS A 224 -4.28 -11.96 -0.38
CA CYS A 224 -4.59 -13.34 -0.67
C CYS A 224 -3.29 -14.14 -0.88
N LYS A 225 -3.26 -15.39 -0.39
CA LYS A 225 -2.10 -16.26 -0.58
C LYS A 225 -1.83 -16.49 -2.06
N SER A 226 -0.59 -16.28 -2.46
CA SER A 226 -0.11 -16.50 -3.82
C SER A 226 0.57 -17.87 -3.94
N SER A 227 0.38 -18.53 -5.08
CA SER A 227 1.09 -19.78 -5.45
C SER A 227 2.24 -19.53 -6.42
N VAL A 228 2.59 -18.26 -6.65
CA VAL A 228 3.66 -17.86 -7.57
C VAL A 228 5.02 -18.35 -7.06
N GLY A 229 5.72 -19.11 -7.88
CA GLY A 229 7.03 -19.68 -7.55
C GLY A 229 8.14 -18.63 -7.50
N ASN A 230 9.21 -18.92 -6.75
CA ASN A 230 10.38 -18.04 -6.62
C ASN A 230 11.17 -17.82 -7.93
N ALA A 231 11.04 -18.73 -8.89
CA ALA A 231 11.63 -18.61 -10.21
C ALA A 231 10.80 -17.71 -11.16
N SER A 232 9.60 -17.30 -10.73
CA SER A 232 8.74 -16.45 -11.55
C SER A 232 9.24 -15.01 -11.61
N ALA A 233 9.01 -14.34 -12.74
CA ALA A 233 9.35 -12.92 -12.91
C ALA A 233 8.55 -11.98 -11.98
N ASP A 234 7.35 -12.40 -11.58
CA ASP A 234 6.46 -11.74 -10.61
C ASP A 234 6.46 -12.41 -9.23
N TYR A 235 7.54 -13.09 -8.85
CA TYR A 235 7.70 -13.60 -7.50
C TYR A 235 7.43 -12.51 -6.44
N ASN A 236 6.78 -12.90 -5.34
CA ASN A 236 6.16 -12.01 -4.34
C ASN A 236 5.03 -11.14 -4.92
N LEU A 237 4.14 -11.76 -5.71
CA LEU A 237 2.89 -11.15 -6.14
C LEU A 237 1.95 -10.99 -4.93
N LEU A 238 1.66 -9.74 -4.55
CA LEU A 238 0.89 -9.39 -3.36
C LEU A 238 -0.34 -8.60 -3.77
N VAL A 239 -1.53 -9.15 -3.56
CA VAL A 239 -2.79 -8.52 -3.96
C VAL A 239 -3.68 -8.34 -2.72
N PRO A 240 -3.89 -7.11 -2.23
CA PRO A 240 -4.76 -6.85 -1.10
C PRO A 240 -6.25 -6.97 -1.48
N ASN A 241 -7.10 -7.16 -0.47
CA ASN A 241 -8.54 -7.26 -0.67
C ASN A 241 -9.13 -6.06 -1.44
N GLY A 242 -10.04 -6.34 -2.36
CA GLY A 242 -10.76 -5.34 -3.16
C GLY A 242 -9.94 -4.75 -4.30
N THR A 243 -8.79 -5.36 -4.63
CA THR A 243 -7.94 -4.95 -5.74
C THR A 243 -7.68 -6.09 -6.71
N TYR A 244 -7.11 -5.74 -7.86
CA TYR A 244 -6.52 -6.71 -8.77
C TYR A 244 -5.19 -6.19 -9.31
N VAL A 245 -4.43 -7.12 -9.87
CA VAL A 245 -3.18 -6.87 -10.59
C VAL A 245 -3.26 -7.54 -11.95
N LEU A 246 -2.70 -6.90 -12.97
CA LEU A 246 -2.39 -7.53 -14.24
C LEU A 246 -0.94 -8.00 -14.19
N THR A 247 -0.72 -9.28 -14.47
CA THR A 247 0.60 -9.91 -14.51
C THR A 247 0.77 -10.69 -15.80
N ALA A 248 1.98 -11.22 -16.04
CA ALA A 248 2.36 -11.93 -17.26
C ALA A 248 2.10 -11.07 -18.51
N ASP A 249 2.68 -9.86 -18.57
CA ASP A 249 2.49 -8.88 -19.65
C ASP A 249 1.01 -8.61 -19.97
N ASP A 250 0.20 -8.36 -18.94
CA ASP A 250 -1.25 -8.14 -19.00
C ASP A 250 -2.08 -9.34 -19.51
N CYS A 251 -1.55 -10.56 -19.43
CA CYS A 251 -2.28 -11.77 -19.86
C CYS A 251 -3.06 -12.47 -18.75
N ILE A 252 -2.74 -12.21 -17.48
CA ILE A 252 -3.43 -12.78 -16.32
C ILE A 252 -3.87 -11.64 -15.39
N GLN A 253 -5.15 -11.63 -15.05
CA GLN A 253 -5.68 -10.75 -14.01
C GLN A 253 -5.90 -11.56 -12.74
N CYS A 254 -5.21 -11.21 -11.66
CA CYS A 254 -5.38 -11.82 -10.34
C CYS A 254 -6.02 -10.81 -9.39
N SER A 255 -7.07 -11.22 -8.69
CA SER A 255 -7.79 -10.40 -7.72
C SER A 255 -7.84 -11.07 -6.35
N CYS A 256 -8.10 -10.26 -5.33
CA CYS A 256 -8.24 -10.75 -3.95
C CYS A 256 -9.56 -10.32 -3.32
N SER A 257 -10.27 -11.28 -2.73
CA SER A 257 -11.52 -11.09 -1.99
C SER A 257 -11.38 -11.55 -0.53
N ALA A 258 -11.93 -10.77 0.40
CA ALA A 258 -11.79 -10.96 1.84
C ALA A 258 -12.45 -12.21 2.43
N SER A 259 -13.21 -13.01 1.66
CA SER A 259 -13.98 -14.12 2.23
C SER A 259 -13.13 -15.15 2.96
N ASN A 260 -11.85 -15.34 2.59
CA ASN A 260 -10.91 -16.18 3.35
C ASN A 260 -9.42 -15.88 3.11
N TYR A 261 -9.04 -14.96 2.20
CA TYR A 261 -7.64 -14.71 1.80
C TYR A 261 -6.86 -15.95 1.35
N GLU A 262 -7.53 -17.08 1.08
CA GLU A 262 -6.86 -18.36 0.90
C GLU A 262 -6.16 -18.48 -0.44
N HIS A 263 -6.68 -17.80 -1.47
CA HIS A 263 -6.10 -17.83 -2.80
C HIS A 263 -6.38 -16.56 -3.60
N LEU A 264 -5.50 -16.27 -4.55
CA LEU A 264 -5.76 -15.32 -5.63
C LEU A 264 -6.79 -15.91 -6.61
N ASP A 265 -7.81 -15.13 -6.95
CA ASP A 265 -8.72 -15.43 -8.05
C ASP A 265 -8.13 -14.87 -9.34
N CYS A 266 -7.54 -15.75 -10.14
CA CYS A 266 -6.84 -15.40 -11.36
C CYS A 266 -7.61 -15.88 -12.58
N THR A 267 -7.73 -15.02 -13.58
CA THR A 267 -8.39 -15.33 -14.85
C THR A 267 -7.54 -14.89 -16.04
N PRO A 268 -7.58 -15.61 -17.18
CA PRO A 268 -6.95 -15.15 -18.41
C PRO A 268 -7.63 -13.88 -18.92
N VAL A 269 -6.83 -12.88 -19.28
CA VAL A 269 -7.33 -11.67 -19.94
C VAL A 269 -7.72 -12.02 -21.38
N LYS A 270 -8.89 -11.53 -21.82
CA LYS A 270 -9.38 -11.78 -23.19
C LYS A 270 -8.77 -10.79 -24.17
N GLY A 271 -8.12 -11.31 -25.21
CA GLY A 271 -7.53 -10.51 -26.28
C GLY A 271 -6.01 -10.41 -26.19
N GLY A 272 -5.39 -9.68 -27.13
CA GLY A 272 -3.95 -9.52 -27.20
C GLY A 272 -3.20 -10.75 -27.74
N ARG A 273 -1.87 -10.73 -27.62
CA ARG A 273 -0.96 -11.82 -28.04
C ARG A 273 -0.66 -12.80 -26.89
N CYS A 274 -1.64 -13.04 -26.03
CA CYS A 274 -1.43 -13.88 -24.85
C CYS A 274 -1.26 -15.35 -25.23
N PRO A 275 -0.26 -16.05 -24.68
CA PRO A 275 -0.11 -17.49 -24.88
C PRO A 275 -1.28 -18.25 -24.24
N ALA A 276 -1.49 -19.48 -24.68
CA ALA A 276 -2.46 -20.35 -24.04
C ALA A 276 -2.07 -20.64 -22.59
N VAL A 277 -3.04 -20.53 -21.68
CA VAL A 277 -2.84 -20.88 -20.26
C VAL A 277 -2.94 -22.40 -20.11
N PRO A 278 -1.89 -23.09 -19.62
CA PRO A 278 -1.92 -24.54 -19.50
C PRO A 278 -2.91 -24.99 -18.41
N PRO A 279 -3.70 -26.05 -18.64
CA PRO A 279 -4.53 -26.63 -17.60
C PRO A 279 -3.66 -27.36 -16.57
N CYS A 280 -4.16 -27.47 -15.35
CA CYS A 280 -3.57 -28.33 -14.33
C CYS A 280 -3.92 -29.81 -14.59
N SER A 281 -3.24 -30.72 -13.86
CA SER A 281 -3.55 -32.15 -13.88
C SER A 281 -5.05 -32.42 -13.67
N GLY A 282 -5.61 -33.35 -14.44
CA GLY A 282 -7.06 -33.61 -14.45
C GLY A 282 -7.86 -32.70 -15.39
N GLY A 283 -7.20 -31.81 -16.15
CA GLY A 283 -7.86 -30.95 -17.14
C GLY A 283 -8.52 -29.70 -16.54
N LEU A 284 -8.24 -29.38 -15.28
CA LEU A 284 -8.76 -28.18 -14.63
C LEU A 284 -8.13 -26.95 -15.25
N THR A 285 -8.96 -26.02 -15.72
CA THR A 285 -8.53 -24.72 -16.19
C THR A 285 -8.27 -23.78 -15.01
N LEU A 286 -7.50 -22.73 -15.25
CA LEU A 286 -7.16 -21.72 -14.24
C LEU A 286 -8.42 -21.21 -13.51
N GLY A 287 -8.38 -21.23 -12.18
CA GLY A 287 -9.48 -20.84 -11.28
C GLY A 287 -10.50 -21.95 -10.99
N GLN A 288 -10.48 -23.07 -11.71
CA GLN A 288 -11.39 -24.18 -11.42
C GLN A 288 -10.97 -24.95 -10.17
N VAL A 289 -11.97 -25.33 -9.38
CA VAL A 289 -11.84 -26.19 -8.20
C VAL A 289 -12.49 -27.54 -8.48
N ASN A 290 -11.83 -28.62 -8.05
CA ASN A 290 -12.38 -29.97 -8.05
C ASN A 290 -12.41 -30.54 -6.64
N GLY A 291 -13.43 -31.32 -6.31
CA GLY A 291 -13.62 -31.93 -5.01
C GLY A 291 -14.28 -31.00 -3.98
N THR A 292 -14.45 -31.52 -2.77
CA THR A 292 -15.12 -30.85 -1.65
C THR A 292 -14.32 -31.00 -0.36
N GLY A 293 -14.61 -30.15 0.63
CA GLY A 293 -13.93 -30.18 1.94
C GLY A 293 -12.42 -30.02 1.81
N CYS A 294 -11.65 -30.75 2.62
CA CYS A 294 -10.19 -30.66 2.66
C CYS A 294 -9.45 -31.33 1.51
N ALA A 295 -10.16 -32.14 0.73
CA ALA A 295 -9.59 -32.80 -0.45
C ALA A 295 -9.71 -31.92 -1.71
N SER A 296 -10.38 -30.77 -1.63
CA SER A 296 -10.58 -29.88 -2.76
C SER A 296 -9.25 -29.36 -3.31
N ARG A 297 -9.14 -29.30 -4.63
CA ARG A 297 -7.95 -28.84 -5.35
C ARG A 297 -8.33 -27.77 -6.35
N MET A 298 -7.57 -26.69 -6.40
CA MET A 298 -7.73 -25.59 -7.34
C MET A 298 -6.57 -25.55 -8.33
N CYS A 299 -6.86 -25.25 -9.59
CA CYS A 299 -5.83 -24.88 -10.54
C CYS A 299 -5.48 -23.39 -10.36
N ALA A 300 -4.38 -23.11 -9.68
CA ALA A 300 -3.93 -21.76 -9.37
C ALA A 300 -2.88 -21.26 -10.37
N TYR A 301 -2.80 -19.94 -10.51
CA TYR A 301 -1.70 -19.28 -11.20
C TYR A 301 -0.41 -19.44 -10.38
N SER A 302 0.67 -19.88 -11.04
CA SER A 302 1.97 -20.10 -10.38
C SER A 302 3.11 -19.26 -10.95
N GLY A 303 2.77 -18.26 -11.78
CA GLY A 303 3.71 -17.29 -12.30
C GLY A 303 3.90 -17.35 -13.81
N TYR A 304 4.95 -16.71 -14.30
CA TYR A 304 5.34 -16.72 -15.71
C TYR A 304 6.86 -16.63 -15.90
N THR A 305 7.31 -17.08 -17.06
CA THR A 305 8.68 -16.90 -17.55
C THR A 305 8.65 -16.08 -18.84
N ASN A 306 9.56 -15.11 -18.98
CA ASN A 306 9.63 -14.22 -20.16
C ASN A 306 11.06 -14.03 -20.68
N THR A 307 11.88 -15.07 -20.60
CA THR A 307 13.28 -15.02 -21.06
C THR A 307 13.39 -15.14 -22.59
N THR A 308 12.68 -16.10 -23.19
CA THR A 308 12.63 -16.31 -24.65
C THR A 308 11.25 -16.00 -25.22
N SER A 309 10.20 -16.36 -24.49
CA SER A 309 8.81 -16.17 -24.85
C SER A 309 7.98 -16.22 -23.58
N LEU A 310 6.94 -15.38 -23.51
CA LEU A 310 5.98 -15.40 -22.41
C LEU A 310 5.35 -16.80 -22.30
N THR A 311 5.56 -17.45 -21.17
CA THR A 311 4.94 -18.73 -20.81
C THR A 311 4.31 -18.61 -19.45
N ILE A 312 3.01 -18.90 -19.38
CA ILE A 312 2.21 -18.85 -18.16
C ILE A 312 2.27 -20.21 -17.47
N HIS A 313 2.47 -20.21 -16.16
CA HIS A 313 2.54 -21.41 -15.34
C HIS A 313 1.30 -21.51 -14.46
N THR A 314 0.81 -22.74 -14.31
CA THR A 314 -0.28 -23.09 -13.39
C THR A 314 0.14 -24.24 -12.49
N SER A 315 -0.46 -24.35 -11.31
CA SER A 315 -0.19 -25.42 -10.35
C SER A 315 -1.45 -25.85 -9.62
N LEU A 316 -1.58 -27.15 -9.35
CA LEU A 316 -2.66 -27.67 -8.55
C LEU A 316 -2.35 -27.47 -7.06
N VAL A 317 -3.19 -26.71 -6.35
CA VAL A 317 -3.03 -26.40 -4.92
C VAL A 317 -4.24 -26.85 -4.10
N PRO A 318 -4.12 -27.11 -2.78
CA PRO A 318 -5.29 -27.30 -1.92
C PRO A 318 -6.17 -26.05 -1.95
N ALA A 319 -7.51 -26.20 -2.02
CA ALA A 319 -8.42 -25.05 -2.13
C ALA A 319 -8.99 -24.55 -0.78
N ASN A 320 -8.80 -25.31 0.30
CA ASN A 320 -9.37 -25.06 1.64
C ASN A 320 -8.30 -25.26 2.74
N GLU A 321 -7.10 -24.68 2.60
CA GLU A 321 -5.96 -25.05 3.45
C GLU A 321 -6.14 -24.62 4.92
N THR A 322 -6.57 -23.38 5.17
CA THR A 322 -6.71 -22.84 6.53
C THR A 322 -7.86 -23.49 7.30
N ALA A 323 -8.99 -23.71 6.63
CA ALA A 323 -10.13 -24.43 7.19
C ALA A 323 -9.76 -25.85 7.64
N CYS A 324 -8.82 -26.49 6.95
CA CYS A 324 -8.43 -27.89 7.18
C CYS A 324 -7.27 -28.06 8.16
N GLN A 325 -6.41 -27.07 8.31
CA GLN A 325 -5.40 -27.04 9.38
C GLN A 325 -6.03 -26.87 10.77
N ASN A 326 -7.16 -26.16 10.87
CA ASN A 326 -7.88 -25.96 12.14
C ASN A 326 -8.68 -27.19 12.63
N GLY A 327 -8.66 -28.31 11.91
CA GLY A 327 -9.28 -29.58 12.32
C GLY A 327 -8.61 -30.29 13.51
N GLY A 328 -7.49 -29.78 14.03
CA GLY A 328 -6.74 -30.37 15.15
C GLY A 328 -6.71 -29.58 16.47
N ALA A 329 -7.01 -28.28 16.45
CA ALA A 329 -7.14 -27.47 17.66
C ALA A 329 -7.90 -26.19 17.30
N ALA A 330 -9.02 -25.96 17.98
CA ALA A 330 -9.82 -24.76 17.80
C ALA A 330 -8.96 -23.50 18.02
N ARG A 331 -8.63 -22.79 16.94
CA ARG A 331 -8.46 -21.34 17.04
C ARG A 331 -9.86 -20.74 17.03
N ALA A 332 -10.29 -20.37 18.23
CA ALA A 332 -11.50 -19.58 18.46
C ALA A 332 -11.42 -18.26 17.67
N GLU A 333 -12.52 -17.95 16.99
CA GLU A 333 -13.00 -16.59 16.69
C GLU A 333 -12.06 -15.66 15.89
N PHE A 334 -11.90 -15.95 14.58
CA PHE A 334 -11.83 -14.88 13.57
C PHE A 334 -13.26 -14.50 13.14
N ALA A 335 -13.97 -13.85 14.04
CA ALA A 335 -15.11 -13.01 13.73
C ALA A 335 -15.29 -12.10 14.93
N GLY A 336 -14.67 -10.92 14.86
CA GLY A 336 -14.95 -9.84 15.79
C GLY A 336 -16.42 -9.42 15.69
N SER A 337 -17.30 -10.19 16.32
CA SER A 337 -18.67 -9.80 16.66
C SER A 337 -18.60 -8.86 17.86
N VAL A 338 -17.89 -7.73 17.70
CA VAL A 338 -17.97 -6.59 18.63
C VAL A 338 -19.24 -5.78 18.35
N LEU A 339 -20.03 -6.17 17.33
CA LEU A 339 -21.23 -5.43 16.93
C LEU A 339 -22.51 -5.77 17.72
N ARG A 340 -22.48 -6.57 18.80
CA ARG A 340 -23.72 -6.93 19.52
C ARG A 340 -23.80 -6.62 21.02
N THR A 341 -22.73 -6.19 21.69
CA THR A 341 -22.82 -5.79 23.10
C THR A 341 -22.89 -4.27 23.31
N SER A 342 -22.39 -3.45 22.39
CA SER A 342 -22.50 -1.98 22.51
C SER A 342 -23.94 -1.45 22.35
N LEU A 343 -24.80 -2.14 21.58
CA LEU A 343 -26.20 -1.74 21.40
C LEU A 343 -27.05 -1.95 22.65
N ILE A 344 -26.79 -3.00 23.44
CA ILE A 344 -27.55 -3.26 24.68
C ILE A 344 -27.13 -2.26 25.76
N ALA A 345 -25.84 -1.93 25.87
CA ALA A 345 -25.37 -0.91 26.82
C ALA A 345 -25.94 0.48 26.48
N PHE A 346 -25.97 0.87 25.20
CA PHE A 346 -26.56 2.15 24.78
C PHE A 346 -28.07 2.23 25.03
N LEU A 347 -28.81 1.15 24.75
CA LEU A 347 -30.26 1.11 25.00
C LEU A 347 -30.58 1.16 26.50
N MET A 348 -29.77 0.52 27.36
CA MET A 348 -29.97 0.57 28.80
C MET A 348 -29.67 1.97 29.38
N SER A 349 -28.64 2.67 28.88
CA SER A 349 -28.40 4.07 29.28
C SER A 349 -29.47 5.04 28.82
N LEU A 350 -30.05 4.83 27.63
CA LEU A 350 -31.18 5.64 27.14
C LEU A 350 -32.46 5.43 27.97
N ILE A 351 -32.74 4.19 28.40
CA ILE A 351 -33.90 3.91 29.27
C ILE A 351 -33.71 4.53 30.67
N LEU A 352 -32.49 4.56 31.20
CA LEU A 352 -32.22 5.16 32.52
C LEU A 352 -32.35 6.70 32.50
N ILE A 353 -32.01 7.35 31.40
CA ILE A 353 -32.13 8.81 31.25
C ILE A 353 -33.60 9.23 31.03
N CYS A 354 -34.45 8.36 30.49
CA CYS A 354 -35.89 8.65 30.34
C CYS A 354 -36.72 8.40 31.60
N LEU A 355 -36.15 7.84 32.67
CA LEU A 355 -36.86 7.54 33.93
C LEU A 355 -36.38 8.36 35.15
N LEU A 356 -35.53 9.37 34.91
CA LEU A 356 -35.14 10.40 35.89
C LEU A 356 -35.79 11.74 35.53
#